data_AF-A0A7R9KG76-F1
#
_entry.id   AF-A0A7R9KG76-F1
#
_cell.length_a   1.000
_cell.length_b   1.000
_cell.length_c   1.000
_cell.angle_alpha   90.00
_cell.angle_beta   90.00
_cell.angle_gamma   90.00
#
_symmetry.space_group_name_H-M   'P 1'
#
loop_
_entity.id
_entity.type
_entity.pdbx_description
1 polymer ?
#
loop_
_entity_poly.entity_id
_entity_poly.type
_entity_poly.pdbx_seq_one_letter_code
_entity_poly.pdbx_strand_id
1 'polypeptide(L)'
;MDLCLIIYNIYNKGPKPLPIFGNLLSYFITARPHLAVQWQKLYGTVYGIYSGNRPVLIVAEPELIKQICVKDFNVFTDRNTNTRRHPILSRHLVAESGDDWKRIRSIVTPTFSSGKMKKMLSAIIT
;
A
#
# COMPACT_ATOMS: atom_id res chain seq x y z
N MET A 1 -27.82 7.04 5.13
CA MET A 1 -27.37 5.80 4.46
C MET A 1 -25.98 5.50 5.02
N ASP A 2 -25.92 4.63 6.03
CA ASP A 2 -24.80 4.54 6.97
C ASP A 2 -23.48 4.09 6.32
N LEU A 3 -22.39 4.80 6.65
CA LEU A 3 -21.02 4.45 6.25
C LEU A 3 -20.69 2.98 6.54
N CYS A 4 -21.20 2.42 7.64
CA CYS A 4 -21.05 1.02 8.00
C CYS A 4 -21.63 0.07 6.93
N LEU A 5 -22.78 0.40 6.35
CA LEU A 5 -23.42 -0.42 5.32
C LEU A 5 -22.64 -0.36 4.00
N ILE A 6 -22.09 0.81 3.67
CA ILE A 6 -21.24 0.99 2.49
C ILE A 6 -19.95 0.16 2.63
N ILE A 7 -19.29 0.27 3.79
CA ILE A 7 -18.08 -0.47 4.10
C ILE A 7 -18.37 -1.99 4.06
N TYR A 8 -19.44 -2.44 4.70
CA TYR A 8 -19.85 -3.85 4.70
C TYR A 8 -20.16 -4.38 3.29
N ASN A 9 -20.87 -3.60 2.47
CA ASN A 9 -21.19 -3.98 1.10
C ASN A 9 -19.95 -4.06 0.20
N ILE A 10 -18.94 -3.21 0.43
CA ILE A 10 -17.68 -3.27 -0.31
C ILE A 10 -16.86 -4.51 0.11
N TYR A 11 -16.88 -4.89 1.39
CA TYR A 11 -16.21 -6.10 1.86
C TYR A 11 -16.86 -7.39 1.33
N ASN A 12 -18.18 -7.42 1.19
CA ASN A 12 -18.89 -8.58 0.64
C ASN A 12 -18.69 -8.76 -0.88
N LYS A 13 -18.11 -7.79 -1.58
CA LYS A 13 -17.79 -7.91 -3.00
C LYS A 13 -16.53 -8.73 -3.29
N GLY A 14 -15.77 -9.17 -2.29
CA GLY A 14 -14.50 -9.87 -2.49
C GLY A 14 -14.49 -11.38 -2.21
N PRO A 15 -13.31 -12.02 -2.31
CA PRO A 15 -13.14 -13.45 -2.03
C PRO A 15 -13.43 -13.76 -0.56
N LYS A 16 -14.20 -14.82 -0.31
CA LYS A 16 -14.54 -15.24 1.06
C LYS A 16 -13.27 -15.56 1.87
N PRO A 17 -13.05 -14.92 3.03
CA PRO A 17 -11.88 -15.15 3.84
C PRO A 17 -11.97 -16.48 4.61
N LEU A 18 -10.83 -17.13 4.83
CA LEU A 18 -10.73 -18.24 5.78
C LEU A 18 -10.68 -17.70 7.22
N PRO A 19 -11.20 -18.45 8.21
CA PRO A 19 -10.98 -18.13 9.62
C PRO A 19 -9.49 -17.97 9.93
N ILE A 20 -9.14 -16.96 10.72
CA ILE A 20 -7.77 -16.62 11.19
C ILE A 20 -6.82 -16.11 10.10
N PHE A 21 -6.78 -16.76 8.94
CA PHE A 21 -5.81 -16.46 7.86
C PHE A 21 -6.32 -15.45 6.82
N GLY A 22 -7.62 -15.15 6.82
CA GLY A 22 -8.21 -14.26 5.82
C GLY A 22 -8.03 -14.85 4.41
N ASN A 23 -7.63 -14.01 3.47
CA ASN A 23 -7.24 -14.40 2.11
C ASN A 23 -5.71 -14.58 1.96
N LEU A 24 -4.94 -14.55 3.05
CA LEU A 24 -3.47 -14.60 3.01
C LEU A 24 -2.96 -15.90 2.37
N LEU A 25 -3.62 -17.02 2.68
CA LEU A 25 -3.26 -18.33 2.14
C LEU A 25 -3.42 -18.40 0.61
N SER A 26 -4.38 -17.66 0.05
CA SER A 26 -4.56 -17.58 -1.41
C SER A 26 -3.31 -17.05 -2.10
N TYR A 27 -2.60 -16.10 -1.48
CA TYR A 27 -1.34 -15.58 -2.02
C TYR A 27 -0.20 -16.61 -1.99
N PHE A 28 -0.10 -17.41 -0.92
CA PHE A 28 0.95 -18.42 -0.77
C PHE A 28 0.71 -19.65 -1.65
N ILE A 29 -0.52 -20.19 -1.68
CA ILE A 29 -0.87 -21.38 -2.46
C ILE A 29 -0.85 -21.08 -3.95
N THR A 30 -1.39 -19.92 -4.33
CA THR A 30 -1.52 -19.59 -5.75
C THR A 30 -0.17 -19.17 -6.30
N ALA A 31 0.69 -18.47 -5.54
CA ALA A 31 2.01 -18.02 -5.97
C ALA A 31 2.02 -17.37 -7.38
N ARG A 32 0.89 -16.76 -7.78
CA ARG A 32 0.73 -16.18 -9.10
C ARG A 32 0.65 -14.66 -9.01
N PRO A 33 1.52 -13.92 -9.73
CA PRO A 33 1.50 -12.45 -9.73
C PRO A 33 0.18 -11.86 -10.26
N HIS A 34 -0.68 -12.68 -10.88
CA HIS A 34 -1.95 -12.27 -11.47
C HIS A 34 -3.19 -12.52 -10.59
N LEU A 35 -3.04 -12.95 -9.33
CA LEU A 35 -4.21 -13.15 -8.44
C LEU A 35 -5.04 -11.87 -8.29
N ALA A 36 -4.37 -10.73 -8.15
CA ALA A 36 -5.04 -9.42 -8.08
C ALA A 36 -5.83 -9.10 -9.37
N VAL A 37 -5.29 -9.45 -10.54
CA VAL A 37 -5.96 -9.27 -11.83
C VAL A 37 -7.17 -10.20 -11.96
N GLN A 38 -7.06 -11.45 -11.49
CA GLN A 38 -8.19 -12.38 -11.50
C GLN A 38 -9.32 -11.91 -10.58
N TRP A 39 -8.99 -11.50 -9.36
CA TRP A 39 -9.97 -10.97 -8.43
C TRP A 39 -10.60 -9.68 -8.93
N GLN A 40 -9.83 -8.80 -9.57
CA GLN A 40 -10.39 -7.63 -10.22
C GLN A 40 -11.42 -8.01 -11.31
N LYS A 41 -11.16 -9.05 -12.11
CA LYS A 41 -12.12 -9.54 -13.11
C LYS A 41 -13.39 -10.12 -12.49
N LEU A 42 -13.29 -10.75 -11.33
CA LEU A 42 -14.42 -11.42 -10.65
C LEU A 42 -15.24 -10.49 -9.77
N TYR A 43 -14.59 -9.51 -9.14
CA TYR A 43 -15.14 -8.70 -8.05
C TYR A 43 -15.22 -7.20 -8.41
N GLY A 44 -14.64 -6.81 -9.54
CA GLY A 44 -14.62 -5.43 -10.04
C GLY A 44 -13.38 -4.64 -9.64
N THR A 45 -13.38 -3.35 -9.95
CA THR A 45 -12.25 -2.45 -9.68
C THR A 45 -12.12 -2.04 -8.22
N VAL A 46 -13.15 -2.26 -7.40
CA VAL A 46 -13.14 -1.97 -5.97
C VAL A 46 -13.76 -3.12 -5.19
N TYR A 47 -12.98 -3.78 -4.35
CA TYR A 47 -13.42 -4.93 -3.54
C TYR A 47 -12.62 -5.07 -2.25
N GLY A 48 -13.21 -5.66 -1.23
CA GLY A 48 -12.53 -5.94 0.04
C GLY A 48 -11.86 -7.32 0.07
N ILE A 49 -10.76 -7.43 0.81
CA ILE A 49 -10.12 -8.68 1.20
C ILE A 49 -9.80 -8.64 2.69
N TYR A 50 -9.38 -9.76 3.25
CA TYR A 50 -8.79 -9.84 4.58
C TYR A 50 -7.33 -10.29 4.48
N SER A 51 -6.42 -9.49 5.01
CA SER A 51 -5.03 -9.89 5.24
C SER A 51 -4.89 -10.37 6.68
N GLY A 52 -4.95 -11.69 6.89
CA GLY A 52 -5.14 -12.25 8.23
C GLY A 52 -6.49 -11.80 8.81
N ASN A 53 -6.46 -11.15 9.98
CA ASN A 53 -7.64 -10.55 10.61
C ASN A 53 -7.86 -9.08 10.23
N ARG A 54 -7.02 -8.49 9.36
CA ARG A 54 -7.12 -7.07 9.00
C ARG A 54 -7.93 -6.92 7.71
N PRO A 55 -9.02 -6.13 7.73
CA PRO A 55 -9.77 -5.84 6.52
C PRO A 55 -8.97 -4.87 5.64
N VAL A 56 -8.89 -5.15 4.33
CA VAL A 56 -8.13 -4.38 3.35
C VAL A 56 -9.02 -4.08 2.16
N LEU A 57 -9.04 -2.82 1.72
CA LEU A 57 -9.74 -2.41 0.51
C LEU A 57 -8.77 -2.38 -0.67
N ILE A 58 -9.13 -3.09 -1.75
CA ILE A 58 -8.41 -3.02 -3.03
C ILE A 58 -9.10 -1.99 -3.91
N VAL A 59 -8.32 -1.04 -4.42
CA VAL A 59 -8.77 0.03 -5.32
C VAL A 59 -7.93 -0.02 -6.60
N ALA A 60 -8.56 -0.40 -7.70
CA ALA A 60 -7.98 -0.47 -9.04
C ALA A 60 -8.62 0.55 -10.01
N GLU A 61 -9.45 1.45 -9.49
CA GLU A 61 -10.12 2.51 -10.27
C GLU A 61 -9.22 3.75 -10.40
N PRO A 62 -8.81 4.18 -11.60
CA PRO A 62 -7.82 5.25 -11.79
C PRO A 62 -8.19 6.58 -11.12
N GLU A 63 -9.46 7.01 -11.21
CA GLU A 63 -9.89 8.28 -10.61
C GLU A 63 -9.85 8.24 -9.09
N LEU A 64 -10.19 7.09 -8.47
CA LEU A 64 -10.07 6.91 -7.03
C LEU A 64 -8.62 6.82 -6.58
N ILE A 65 -7.76 6.14 -7.36
CA ILE A 65 -6.32 6.10 -7.08
C ILE A 65 -5.75 7.51 -7.13
N LYS A 66 -6.10 8.32 -8.14
CA LYS A 66 -5.66 9.71 -8.24
C LYS A 66 -6.17 10.54 -7.06
N GLN A 67 -7.42 10.34 -6.65
CA GLN A 67 -7.97 11.00 -5.48
C GLN A 67 -7.15 10.67 -4.22
N ILE A 68 -6.91 9.39 -3.94
CA ILE A 68 -6.18 8.91 -2.75
C ILE A 68 -4.70 9.30 -2.77
N CYS A 69 -4.01 9.07 -3.90
CA CYS A 69 -2.56 9.21 -3.98
C CYS A 69 -2.09 10.65 -4.29
N VAL A 70 -2.97 11.53 -4.78
CA VAL A 70 -2.61 12.91 -5.14
C VAL A 70 -3.38 13.91 -4.31
N LYS A 71 -4.73 13.90 -4.35
CA LYS A 71 -5.53 14.93 -3.70
C LYS A 71 -5.56 14.77 -2.19
N ASP A 72 -5.80 13.55 -1.72
CA ASP A 72 -5.94 13.21 -0.31
C ASP A 72 -4.68 12.54 0.25
N PHE A 73 -3.53 12.76 -0.39
CA PHE A 73 -2.27 12.12 -0.03
C PHE A 73 -1.88 12.38 1.44
N ASN A 74 -2.20 13.57 1.96
CA ASN A 74 -1.96 13.95 3.35
C ASN A 74 -2.78 13.13 4.37
N VAL A 75 -3.92 12.56 3.96
CA VAL A 75 -4.74 11.67 4.77
C VAL A 75 -4.20 10.24 4.71
N PHE A 76 -3.77 9.79 3.53
CA PHE A 76 -3.28 8.43 3.28
C PHE A 76 -1.74 8.34 3.25
N THR A 77 -1.07 8.92 4.25
CA THR A 77 0.41 8.97 4.28
C THR A 77 1.07 7.67 4.75
N ASP A 78 0.35 6.86 5.52
CA ASP A 78 0.89 5.68 6.17
C ASP A 78 0.90 4.45 5.26
N ARG A 79 1.99 3.68 5.36
CA ARG A 79 2.18 2.44 4.59
C ARG A 79 1.94 1.23 5.47
N ASN A 80 1.24 0.23 4.93
CA ASN A 80 1.12 -1.08 5.55
C ASN A 80 2.42 -1.87 5.32
N THR A 81 3.43 -1.64 6.17
CA THR A 81 4.72 -2.33 6.07
C THR A 81 4.90 -3.38 7.16
N ASN A 82 5.45 -4.53 6.77
CA ASN A 82 5.91 -5.55 7.71
C ASN A 82 7.29 -5.20 8.31
N THR A 83 7.93 -4.12 7.84
CA THR A 83 9.29 -3.72 8.22
C THR A 83 9.38 -3.17 9.65
N ARG A 84 8.25 -2.84 10.29
CA ARG A 84 8.20 -2.37 11.69
C ARG A 84 8.79 -3.37 12.68
N ARG A 85 8.90 -4.65 12.32
CA ARG A 85 9.45 -5.71 13.19
C ARG A 85 10.97 -5.87 13.09
N HIS A 86 11.65 -5.20 12.16
CA HIS A 86 13.10 -5.33 12.01
C HIS A 86 13.84 -4.32 12.89
N PRO A 87 14.84 -4.73 13.69
CA PRO A 87 15.49 -3.85 14.67
C PRO A 87 16.16 -2.63 14.03
N ILE A 88 16.71 -2.78 12.81
CA ILE A 88 17.41 -1.70 12.10
C ILE A 88 16.49 -0.93 11.14
N LEU A 89 15.54 -1.63 10.50
CA LEU A 89 14.75 -1.04 9.40
C LEU A 89 13.42 -0.45 9.89
N SER A 90 13.05 -0.72 11.14
CA SER A 90 11.83 -0.18 11.76
C SER A 90 11.78 1.34 11.73
N ARG A 91 12.95 2.01 11.83
CA ARG A 91 13.07 3.48 11.81
C ARG A 91 13.47 4.08 10.46
N HIS A 92 13.46 3.28 9.40
CA HIS A 92 13.80 3.79 8.07
C HIS A 92 12.64 4.59 7.47
N LEU A 93 12.95 5.53 6.55
CA LEU A 93 11.98 6.38 5.86
C LEU A 93 10.78 5.61 5.26
N VAL A 94 10.98 4.36 4.83
CA VAL A 94 9.92 3.55 4.23
C VAL A 94 9.02 2.86 5.25
N ALA A 95 9.48 2.71 6.49
CA ALA A 95 8.80 2.00 7.58
C ALA A 95 8.05 2.96 8.54
N GLU A 96 8.57 4.18 8.70
CA GLU A 96 7.98 5.21 9.54
C GLU A 96 6.68 5.80 8.96
N SER A 97 5.86 6.34 9.86
CA SER A 97 4.53 6.93 9.60
C SER A 97 4.41 8.34 10.18
N GLY A 98 3.37 9.08 9.79
CA GLY A 98 3.04 10.37 10.39
C GLY A 98 4.17 11.41 10.33
N ASP A 99 4.39 12.13 11.44
CA ASP A 99 5.31 13.27 11.47
C ASP A 99 6.78 12.88 11.42
N ASP A 100 7.15 11.72 11.96
CA ASP A 100 8.53 11.20 11.83
C ASP A 100 8.85 10.88 10.37
N TRP A 101 7.90 10.29 9.64
CA TRP A 101 8.04 10.10 8.20
C TRP A 101 8.23 11.44 7.46
N LYS A 102 7.42 12.46 7.78
CA LYS A 102 7.54 13.80 7.18
C LYS A 102 8.91 14.42 7.46
N ARG A 103 9.40 14.31 8.71
CA ARG A 103 10.70 14.82 9.15
C ARG A 103 11.86 14.14 8.44
N ILE A 104 11.86 12.80 8.38
CA ILE A 104 12.94 12.07 7.70
C ILE A 104 12.89 12.39 6.20
N ARG A 105 11.69 12.47 5.61
CA ARG A 105 11.52 12.81 4.18
C ARG A 105 12.09 14.19 3.86
N SER A 106 11.84 15.21 4.69
CA SER A 106 12.33 16.57 4.43
C SER A 106 13.85 16.66 4.45
N ILE A 107 14.52 15.83 5.27
CA ILE A 107 15.98 15.74 5.34
C ILE A 107 16.57 15.00 4.13
N VAL A 108 15.94 13.90 3.70
CA VAL A 108 16.48 13.03 2.64
C VAL A 108 16.18 13.57 1.24
N THR A 109 15.00 14.16 1.01
CA THR A 109 14.55 14.64 -0.32
C THR A 109 15.57 15.54 -1.03
N PRO A 110 16.23 16.53 -0.38
CA PRO A 110 17.19 17.40 -1.03
C PRO A 110 18.44 16.71 -1.58
N THR A 111 18.73 15.47 -1.17
CA THR A 111 19.87 14.69 -1.68
C THR A 111 19.60 14.16 -3.09
N PHE A 112 18.34 13.93 -3.44
CA PHE A 112 17.92 13.40 -4.74
C PHE A 112 17.55 14.49 -5.75
N SER A 113 18.08 15.71 -5.61
CA SER A 113 17.88 16.76 -6.60
C SER A 113 18.57 16.42 -7.92
N SER A 114 18.04 16.92 -9.04
CA SER A 114 18.61 16.64 -10.38
C SER A 114 20.11 16.97 -10.48
N GLY A 115 20.56 18.03 -9.80
CA GLY A 115 21.98 18.42 -9.77
C GLY A 115 22.86 17.44 -9.01
N LYS A 116 22.41 16.94 -7.84
CA LYS A 116 23.16 15.94 -7.07
C LYS A 116 23.13 14.57 -7.75
N MET A 117 21.99 14.18 -8.32
CA MET A 117 21.84 12.94 -9.08
C MET A 117 22.77 12.89 -10.28
N LYS A 118 22.91 14.00 -11.04
CA LYS A 118 23.88 14.09 -12.14
C LYS A 118 25.31 13.85 -11.65
N LYS A 119 25.71 14.46 -10.53
CA LYS A 119 27.03 14.24 -9.93
C LYS A 119 27.25 12.79 -9.49
N MET A 120 26.25 12.17 -8.87
CA MET A 120 26.31 10.76 -8.48
C MET A 120 26.46 9.84 -9.69
N LEU A 121 25.69 10.07 -10.76
CA LEU A 121 25.78 9.33 -12.01
C LEU A 121 27.19 9.43 -12.62
N SER A 122 27.77 10.62 -12.66
CA SER A 122 29.15 10.80 -13.12
C SER A 122 30.17 10.00 -12.28
N ALA A 123 29.97 9.91 -10.96
CA ALA A 123 30.82 9.14 -10.07
C ALA A 123 30.62 7.61 -10.17
N ILE A 124 29.47 7.13 -10.65
CA ILE A 124 29.18 5.70 -10.83
C ILE A 124 29.67 5.20 -12.20
N ILE A 125 29.65 6.07 -13.21
CA ILE A 125 30.02 5.73 -14.60
C ILE A 125 31.53 5.84 -14.83
N THR A 126 32.27 6.49 -13.93
CA THR A 126 33.74 6.56 -13.94
C THR A 126 34.31 5.39 -13.15
#